data_AF-A0A970M9W3-F1
#
_entry.id   AF-A0A970M9W3-F1
#
_cell.length_a   1.000
_cell.length_b   1.000
_cell.length_c   1.000
_cell.angle_alpha   90.00
_cell.angle_beta   90.00
_cell.angle_gamma   90.00
#
_symmetry.space_group_name_H-M   'P 1'
#
loop_
_entity.id
_entity.type
_entity.pdbx_description
1 polymer ?
#
loop_
_entity_poly.entity_id
_entity_poly.type
_entity_poly.pdbx_seq_one_letter_code
_entity_poly.pdbx_strand_id
1 'polypeptide(L)'
;MYRYIGGLLMALMFLCTGCPEEMVGAPCVPETDKGEFNIDVEGVTWSLETGSVQCATRICLTQIRPNQTASKGNCEEQNNLEACWKGNNGPVQLKFSFCSCRCMDAEGHKYKDNTDKYDDLCECPPSTVCEKVMEPIDGGPPNLPGGYCVPSCIHTPCSPDPNTGEPRICTPSKNSDEPWKWYCAEVLDPVESN
;
A
#
# COMPACT_ATOMS: atom_id res chain seq x y z
N MET A 1 -55.56 -5.25 -14.90
CA MET A 1 -54.70 -4.06 -14.67
C MET A 1 -53.57 -4.38 -13.66
N TYR A 2 -52.86 -5.51 -13.81
CA TYR A 2 -51.82 -6.01 -12.89
C TYR A 2 -50.67 -6.70 -13.65
N ARG A 3 -50.12 -6.05 -14.68
CA ARG A 3 -49.10 -6.66 -15.56
C ARG A 3 -47.73 -5.97 -15.56
N TYR A 4 -47.51 -4.94 -14.74
CA TYR A 4 -46.28 -4.14 -14.78
C TYR A 4 -45.50 -4.05 -13.45
N ILE A 5 -45.94 -4.72 -12.38
CA ILE A 5 -45.29 -4.59 -11.06
C ILE A 5 -44.11 -5.57 -10.88
N GLY A 6 -44.04 -6.65 -11.67
CA GLY A 6 -42.99 -7.68 -11.53
C GLY A 6 -41.62 -7.32 -12.12
N GLY A 7 -41.52 -6.29 -12.96
CA GLY A 7 -40.27 -5.94 -13.67
C GLY A 7 -39.36 -4.95 -12.94
N LEU A 8 -39.90 -4.14 -12.02
CA LEU A 8 -39.15 -3.06 -11.38
C LEU A 8 -38.30 -3.55 -10.17
N LEU A 9 -38.64 -4.70 -9.60
CA LEU A 9 -37.98 -5.24 -8.40
C LEU A 9 -36.69 -6.01 -8.69
N MET A 10 -36.42 -6.38 -9.95
CA MET A 10 -35.20 -7.10 -10.33
C MET A 10 -34.05 -6.16 -10.74
N ALA A 11 -34.33 -4.88 -11.01
CA ALA A 11 -33.32 -3.91 -11.45
C ALA A 11 -32.55 -3.24 -10.28
N LEU A 12 -33.02 -3.37 -9.03
CA LEU A 12 -32.37 -2.75 -7.87
C LEU A 12 -31.35 -3.66 -7.16
N MET A 13 -31.20 -4.94 -7.55
CA MET A 13 -30.23 -5.85 -6.90
C MET A 13 -28.79 -5.74 -7.44
N PHE A 14 -28.51 -4.91 -8.44
CA PHE A 14 -27.18 -4.82 -9.05
C PHE A 14 -26.34 -3.60 -8.60
N LEU A 15 -26.81 -2.78 -7.64
CA LEU A 15 -26.11 -1.56 -7.22
C LEU A 15 -25.28 -1.71 -5.93
N CYS A 16 -25.13 -2.92 -5.38
CA CYS A 16 -24.37 -3.15 -4.14
C CYS A 16 -23.17 -4.10 -4.33
N THR A 17 -22.57 -4.17 -5.53
CA THR A 17 -21.20 -4.71 -5.63
C THR A 17 -20.26 -3.66 -5.05
N GLY A 18 -20.07 -3.70 -3.72
CA GLY A 18 -19.01 -2.96 -3.05
C GLY A 18 -17.70 -3.21 -3.79
N CYS A 19 -16.89 -2.16 -3.95
CA CYS A 19 -15.65 -2.22 -4.71
C CYS A 19 -14.86 -3.46 -4.29
N PRO A 20 -14.52 -4.37 -5.23
CA PRO A 20 -13.81 -5.58 -4.87
C PRO A 20 -12.54 -5.18 -4.13
N GLU A 21 -12.28 -5.83 -2.99
CA GLU A 21 -11.07 -5.66 -2.18
C GLU A 21 -9.79 -6.02 -2.93
N GLU A 22 -9.92 -6.47 -4.19
CA GLU A 22 -8.91 -7.02 -5.11
C GLU A 22 -7.66 -6.15 -5.32
N MET A 23 -7.69 -4.84 -5.01
CA MET A 23 -6.56 -3.95 -5.26
C MET A 23 -5.76 -3.54 -4.02
N VAL A 24 -6.16 -3.93 -2.81
CA VAL A 24 -5.40 -3.54 -1.60
C VAL A 24 -4.09 -4.31 -1.55
N GLY A 25 -2.97 -3.60 -1.60
CA GLY A 25 -1.62 -4.14 -1.71
C GLY A 25 -1.11 -4.18 -3.15
N ALA A 26 -1.92 -3.93 -4.18
CA ALA A 26 -1.41 -3.89 -5.55
C ALA A 26 -0.35 -2.77 -5.71
N PRO A 27 0.73 -2.96 -6.48
CA PRO A 27 1.67 -1.88 -6.75
C PRO A 27 0.96 -0.72 -7.47
N CYS A 28 1.30 0.51 -7.12
CA CYS A 28 0.77 1.71 -7.78
C CYS A 28 1.91 2.68 -8.12
N VAL A 29 1.72 3.44 -9.20
CA VAL A 29 2.59 4.57 -9.53
C VAL A 29 1.89 5.84 -9.04
N PRO A 30 2.45 6.58 -8.07
CA PRO A 30 1.88 7.85 -7.64
C PRO A 30 2.03 8.87 -8.77
N GLU A 31 1.01 9.71 -8.97
CA GLU A 31 1.03 10.80 -9.96
C GLU A 31 2.05 11.88 -9.60
N THR A 32 2.37 12.03 -8.31
CA THR A 32 3.39 12.97 -7.84
C THR A 32 4.34 12.34 -6.83
N ASP A 33 5.61 12.74 -6.85
CA ASP A 33 6.63 12.25 -5.90
C ASP A 33 6.42 12.69 -4.46
N LYS A 34 5.47 13.60 -4.21
CA LYS A 34 5.15 14.14 -2.89
C LYS A 34 3.70 13.85 -2.48
N GLY A 35 2.91 13.10 -3.25
CA GLY A 35 1.49 12.89 -2.94
C GLY A 35 0.72 14.17 -2.58
N GLU A 36 -0.48 14.02 -2.03
CA GLU A 36 -1.28 15.14 -1.53
C GLU A 36 -0.97 15.45 -0.06
N PHE A 37 -0.62 14.41 0.71
CA PHE A 37 -0.26 14.52 2.12
C PHE A 37 1.07 13.80 2.39
N ASN A 38 1.93 14.41 3.21
CA ASN A 38 3.17 13.78 3.66
C ASN A 38 3.31 13.87 5.17
N ILE A 39 3.73 12.78 5.78
CA ILE A 39 4.08 12.73 7.20
C ILE A 39 5.37 11.95 7.40
N ASP A 40 6.23 12.44 8.29
CA ASP A 40 7.43 11.75 8.73
C ASP A 40 7.16 11.10 10.09
N VAL A 41 7.17 9.78 10.14
CA VAL A 41 6.99 9.00 11.37
C VAL A 41 8.23 8.14 11.57
N GLU A 42 8.96 8.35 12.66
CA GLU A 42 10.16 7.57 13.02
C GLU A 42 11.24 7.51 11.92
N GLY A 43 11.38 8.61 11.15
CA GLY A 43 12.34 8.69 10.05
C GLY A 43 11.90 7.98 8.76
N VAL A 44 10.63 7.56 8.69
CA VAL A 44 9.98 7.04 7.49
C VAL A 44 9.01 8.11 6.97
N THR A 45 9.20 8.52 5.71
CA THR A 45 8.27 9.45 5.05
C THR A 45 7.15 8.65 4.41
N TRP A 46 5.92 8.95 4.78
CA TRP A 46 4.72 8.43 4.16
C TRP A 46 4.10 9.50 3.28
N SER A 47 3.71 9.13 2.07
CA SER A 47 3.00 9.99 1.14
C SER A 47 1.70 9.35 0.70
N LEU A 48 0.62 10.12 0.73
CA LEU A 48 -0.73 9.65 0.50
C LEU A 48 -1.34 10.35 -0.72
N GLU A 49 -1.79 9.57 -1.69
CA GLU A 49 -2.50 10.05 -2.87
C GLU A 49 -3.91 9.46 -2.93
N THR A 50 -4.92 10.33 -2.80
CA THR A 50 -6.34 9.94 -2.68
C THR A 50 -7.04 9.69 -4.01
N GLY A 51 -6.40 10.02 -5.14
CA GLY A 51 -7.02 10.04 -6.47
C GLY A 51 -6.43 9.06 -7.49
N SER A 52 -5.67 8.05 -7.07
CA SER A 52 -4.95 7.18 -8.02
C SER A 52 -5.92 6.32 -8.85
N VAL A 53 -5.92 6.54 -10.17
CA VAL A 53 -6.73 5.77 -11.14
C VAL A 53 -6.45 4.27 -11.06
N GLN A 54 -5.22 3.89 -10.68
CA GLN A 54 -4.78 2.49 -10.55
C GLN A 54 -5.35 1.80 -9.30
N CYS A 55 -5.66 2.59 -8.28
CA CYS A 55 -6.19 2.10 -7.01
C CYS A 55 -7.73 2.18 -6.94
N ALA A 56 -8.41 2.63 -8.01
CA ALA A 56 -9.85 2.83 -8.05
C ALA A 56 -10.36 3.71 -6.88
N THR A 57 -11.07 3.14 -5.89
CA THR A 57 -11.53 3.84 -4.68
C THR A 57 -10.53 3.74 -3.52
N ARG A 58 -9.27 3.39 -3.79
CA ARG A 58 -8.21 3.19 -2.80
C ARG A 58 -7.12 4.24 -2.99
N ILE A 59 -6.25 4.30 -1.99
CA ILE A 59 -5.22 5.32 -1.88
C ILE A 59 -3.89 4.72 -2.34
N CYS A 60 -3.12 5.45 -3.15
CA CYS A 60 -1.73 5.05 -3.41
C CYS A 60 -0.88 5.53 -2.23
N LEU A 61 -0.43 4.58 -1.40
CA LEU A 61 0.40 4.86 -0.24
C LEU A 61 1.86 4.61 -0.62
N THR A 62 2.68 5.64 -0.44
CA THR A 62 4.11 5.57 -0.69
C THR A 62 4.86 5.64 0.62
N GLN A 63 5.83 4.75 0.79
CA GLN A 63 6.74 4.76 1.93
C GLN A 63 8.17 4.99 1.43
N ILE A 64 8.87 5.93 2.03
CA ILE A 64 10.27 6.22 1.77
C ILE A 64 11.09 6.00 3.04
N ARG A 65 12.15 5.20 2.95
CA ARG A 65 13.06 4.94 4.07
C ARG A 65 14.50 5.36 3.75
N PRO A 66 15.25 5.90 4.73
CA PRO A 66 16.68 6.10 4.61
C PRO A 66 17.38 4.79 4.25
N ASN A 67 18.35 4.87 3.33
CA ASN A 67 19.23 3.76 2.99
C ASN A 67 20.02 3.36 4.26
N GLN A 68 19.69 2.20 4.86
CA GLN A 68 20.37 1.77 6.07
C GLN A 68 21.74 1.18 5.72
N THR A 69 22.79 1.77 6.27
CA THR A 69 24.19 1.40 6.05
C THR A 69 24.61 0.04 6.64
N ALA A 70 23.73 -0.66 7.36
CA ALA A 70 24.13 -1.86 8.11
C ALA A 70 23.88 -3.21 7.42
N SER A 71 23.05 -3.29 6.37
CA SER A 71 22.90 -4.54 5.62
C SER A 71 22.39 -4.29 4.21
N LYS A 72 23.27 -4.57 3.24
CA LYS A 72 23.06 -4.81 1.81
C LYS A 72 21.60 -4.70 1.32
N GLY A 73 21.43 -3.64 0.56
CA GLY A 73 20.29 -3.16 -0.21
C GLY A 73 20.70 -1.78 -0.69
N ASN A 74 22.00 -1.63 -1.00
CA ASN A 74 22.65 -0.35 -1.16
C ASN A 74 22.18 0.21 -2.48
N CYS A 75 21.15 1.05 -2.44
CA CYS A 75 20.63 1.68 -3.63
C CYS A 75 21.66 2.57 -4.35
N GLU A 76 22.80 2.87 -3.70
CA GLU A 76 23.95 3.51 -4.35
C GLU A 76 24.75 2.55 -5.25
N GLU A 77 24.81 1.26 -4.90
CA GLU A 77 25.52 0.21 -5.68
C GLU A 77 24.57 -0.55 -6.61
N GLN A 78 23.30 -0.72 -6.22
CA GLN A 78 22.27 -1.48 -6.93
C GLN A 78 21.13 -0.55 -7.36
N ASN A 79 21.46 0.44 -8.20
CA ASN A 79 20.54 1.48 -8.66
C ASN A 79 19.41 0.96 -9.60
N ASN A 80 19.48 -0.31 -9.98
CA ASN A 80 18.55 -1.00 -10.87
C ASN A 80 17.41 -1.70 -10.11
N LEU A 81 17.45 -1.71 -8.78
CA LEU A 81 16.34 -2.17 -7.95
C LEU A 81 15.14 -1.24 -8.12
N GLU A 82 13.96 -1.79 -8.46
CA GLU A 82 12.72 -1.01 -8.63
C GLU A 82 12.34 -0.23 -7.37
N ALA A 83 12.71 -0.74 -6.19
CA ALA A 83 12.48 -0.08 -4.91
C ALA A 83 13.50 1.02 -4.59
N CYS A 84 14.56 1.18 -5.38
CA CYS A 84 15.56 2.22 -5.15
C CYS A 84 15.17 3.51 -5.88
N TRP A 85 15.00 4.58 -5.12
CA TRP A 85 14.55 5.87 -5.62
C TRP A 85 15.52 6.97 -5.20
N LYS A 86 15.84 7.86 -6.15
CA LYS A 86 16.64 9.05 -5.92
C LYS A 86 15.76 10.28 -6.11
N GLY A 87 15.38 10.93 -5.01
CA GLY A 87 14.65 12.19 -5.07
C GLY A 87 15.47 13.33 -5.68
N ASN A 88 14.81 14.48 -5.91
CA ASN A 88 15.47 15.67 -6.44
C ASN A 88 16.61 16.14 -5.52
N ASN A 89 17.86 15.87 -5.93
CA ASN A 89 19.10 16.17 -5.19
C ASN A 89 19.23 15.51 -3.81
N GLY A 90 18.52 14.41 -3.56
CA GLY A 90 18.58 13.64 -2.30
C GLY A 90 19.48 12.40 -2.36
N PRO A 91 19.75 11.76 -1.20
CA PRO A 91 20.37 10.44 -1.16
C PRO A 91 19.45 9.40 -1.82
N VAL A 92 20.01 8.30 -2.31
CA VAL A 92 19.20 7.18 -2.81
C VAL A 92 18.55 6.49 -1.61
N GLN A 93 17.26 6.17 -1.72
CA GLN A 93 16.41 5.67 -0.64
C GLN A 93 15.57 4.49 -1.14
N LEU A 94 15.03 3.70 -0.21
CA LEU A 94 14.02 2.70 -0.56
C LEU A 94 12.65 3.38 -0.64
N LYS A 95 11.97 3.24 -1.78
CA LYS A 95 10.62 3.73 -2.03
C LYS A 95 9.73 2.55 -2.42
N PHE A 96 8.63 2.39 -1.70
CA PHE A 96 7.58 1.42 -2.01
C PHE A 96 6.28 2.19 -2.24
N SER A 97 5.52 1.81 -3.26
CA SER A 97 4.23 2.43 -3.59
C SER A 97 3.21 1.34 -3.86
N PHE A 98 2.13 1.33 -3.08
CA PHE A 98 1.10 0.30 -3.15
C PHE A 98 -0.28 0.89 -2.84
N CYS A 99 -1.31 0.37 -3.50
CA CYS A 99 -2.68 0.67 -3.19
C CYS A 99 -2.99 0.19 -1.76
N SER A 100 -3.60 1.03 -0.95
CA SER A 100 -3.94 0.72 0.42
C SER A 100 -5.37 1.15 0.74
N CYS A 101 -5.95 0.52 1.75
CA CYS A 101 -7.24 0.93 2.30
C CYS A 101 -7.07 1.25 3.78
N ARG A 102 -7.90 2.17 4.27
CA ARG A 102 -7.93 2.54 5.69
C ARG A 102 -8.55 1.38 6.46
N CYS A 103 -7.83 0.84 7.43
CA CYS A 103 -8.24 -0.33 8.21
C CYS A 103 -8.53 0.00 9.68
N MET A 104 -8.17 1.23 10.09
CA MET A 104 -8.36 1.74 11.43
C MET A 104 -8.58 3.25 11.39
N ASP A 105 -9.48 3.78 12.22
CA ASP A 105 -9.68 5.22 12.36
C ASP A 105 -8.62 5.90 13.24
N ALA A 106 -8.81 7.19 13.54
CA ALA A 106 -7.85 7.98 14.31
C ALA A 106 -7.79 7.53 15.79
N GLU A 107 -8.93 7.07 16.29
CA GLU A 107 -9.18 6.60 17.66
C GLU A 107 -8.69 5.17 17.89
N GLY A 108 -8.42 4.42 16.82
CA GLY A 108 -7.90 3.06 16.87
C GLY A 108 -8.96 1.97 16.67
N HIS A 109 -10.19 2.32 16.32
CA HIS A 109 -11.23 1.35 16.01
C HIS A 109 -10.94 0.70 14.65
N LYS A 110 -10.90 -0.63 14.63
CA LYS A 110 -10.66 -1.41 13.41
C LYS A 110 -11.97 -1.83 12.76
N TYR A 111 -11.89 -2.24 11.50
CA TYR A 111 -13.03 -2.78 10.75
C TYR A 111 -13.83 -3.85 11.52
N LYS A 112 -13.14 -4.77 12.21
CA LYS A 112 -13.77 -5.90 12.93
C LYS A 112 -14.41 -5.51 14.26
N ASP A 113 -13.98 -4.40 14.85
CA ASP A 113 -14.42 -3.98 16.19
C ASP A 113 -15.69 -3.12 16.12
N ASN A 114 -16.19 -2.85 14.90
CA ASN A 114 -17.23 -1.87 14.68
C ASN A 114 -18.53 -2.52 14.19
N THR A 115 -19.61 -2.35 14.98
CA THR A 115 -20.94 -2.86 14.68
C THR A 115 -21.61 -2.13 13.52
N ASP A 116 -21.20 -0.89 13.24
CA ASP A 116 -21.82 -0.04 12.22
C ASP A 116 -21.05 -0.04 10.91
N LYS A 117 -19.93 -0.79 10.81
CA LYS A 117 -19.01 -0.85 9.65
C LYS A 117 -18.89 0.52 8.97
N TYR A 118 -18.13 1.46 9.53
CA TYR A 118 -17.84 2.72 8.85
C TYR A 118 -17.55 2.45 7.37
N ASP A 119 -18.30 3.08 6.47
CA ASP A 119 -18.31 2.79 5.02
C ASP A 119 -16.91 2.91 4.38
N ASP A 120 -15.95 3.51 5.10
CA ASP A 120 -14.60 3.82 4.64
C ASP A 120 -13.50 2.88 5.19
N LEU A 121 -13.83 1.94 6.09
CA LEU A 121 -12.86 0.99 6.65
C LEU A 121 -12.91 -0.37 5.93
N CYS A 122 -11.76 -1.03 5.82
CA CYS A 122 -11.59 -2.34 5.18
C CYS A 122 -10.93 -3.37 6.11
N GLU A 123 -11.12 -4.66 5.81
CA GLU A 123 -10.25 -5.71 6.31
C GLU A 123 -8.97 -5.78 5.46
N CYS A 124 -7.82 -5.91 6.12
CA CYS A 124 -6.54 -6.04 5.41
C CYS A 124 -6.37 -7.45 4.81
N PRO A 125 -5.97 -7.57 3.53
CA PRO A 125 -5.65 -8.85 2.91
C PRO A 125 -4.56 -9.64 3.67
N PRO A 126 -4.45 -10.97 3.47
CA PRO A 126 -3.60 -11.85 4.28
C PRO A 126 -2.10 -11.52 4.32
N SER A 127 -1.53 -10.86 3.31
CA SER A 127 -0.10 -10.45 3.31
C SER A 127 0.12 -9.01 3.73
N THR A 128 -0.90 -8.35 4.30
CA THR A 128 -0.82 -6.98 4.78
C THR A 128 -1.19 -6.89 6.26
N VAL A 129 -0.69 -5.86 6.93
CA VAL A 129 -0.98 -5.57 8.33
C VAL A 129 -1.58 -4.18 8.45
N CYS A 130 -2.52 -4.02 9.38
CA CYS A 130 -3.11 -2.72 9.67
C CYS A 130 -2.18 -1.90 10.55
N GLU A 131 -1.50 -0.92 9.96
CA GLU A 131 -0.49 -0.11 10.63
C GLU A 131 -0.95 1.33 10.77
N LYS A 132 -0.76 1.94 11.95
CA LYS A 132 -1.04 3.37 12.17
C LYS A 132 0.04 4.21 11.48
N VAL A 133 -0.25 4.70 10.28
CA VAL A 133 0.72 5.45 9.46
C VAL A 133 0.41 6.94 9.36
N MET A 134 -0.81 7.37 9.71
CA MET A 134 -1.23 8.77 9.57
C MET A 134 -1.74 9.32 10.90
N GLU A 135 -1.12 10.39 11.37
CA GLU A 135 -1.58 11.14 12.53
C GLU A 135 -2.58 12.25 12.12
N PRO A 136 -3.38 12.78 13.06
CA PRO A 136 -4.21 13.95 12.79
C PRO A 136 -3.40 15.13 12.25
N ILE A 137 -3.77 15.63 11.08
CA ILE A 137 -3.19 16.82 10.46
C ILE A 137 -4.09 18.00 10.79
N ASP A 138 -3.52 19.08 11.34
CA ASP A 138 -4.28 20.29 11.63
C ASP A 138 -4.82 20.91 10.33
N GLY A 139 -6.13 21.17 10.28
CA GLY A 139 -6.84 21.59 9.08
C GLY A 139 -6.96 20.54 7.96
N GLY A 140 -6.51 19.31 8.18
CA GLY A 140 -6.63 18.20 7.23
C GLY A 140 -8.01 17.52 7.24
N PRO A 141 -8.35 16.75 6.20
CA PRO A 141 -9.58 15.94 6.18
C PRO A 141 -9.66 14.99 7.39
N PRO A 142 -10.78 14.95 8.13
CA PRO A 142 -10.90 14.17 9.37
C PRO A 142 -10.90 12.65 9.15
N ASN A 143 -11.07 12.19 7.91
CA ASN A 143 -11.12 10.79 7.51
C ASN A 143 -9.79 10.24 6.98
N LEU A 144 -8.70 11.01 7.02
CA LEU A 144 -7.35 10.54 6.67
C LEU A 144 -6.57 9.94 7.84
N PRO A 145 -6.61 10.48 9.07
CA PRO A 145 -5.81 9.94 10.16
C PRO A 145 -6.23 8.51 10.51
N GLY A 146 -5.27 7.67 10.91
CA GLY A 146 -5.55 6.30 11.31
C GLY A 146 -4.58 5.28 10.71
N GLY A 147 -5.07 4.05 10.58
CA GLY A 147 -4.29 2.93 10.09
C GLY A 147 -4.65 2.51 8.67
N TYR A 148 -3.65 2.00 7.96
CA TYR A 148 -3.72 1.58 6.58
C TYR A 148 -3.12 0.18 6.41
N CYS A 149 -3.61 -0.57 5.43
CA CYS A 149 -3.06 -1.88 5.12
C CYS A 149 -1.70 -1.75 4.43
N VAL A 150 -0.64 -2.15 5.14
CA VAL A 150 0.74 -2.10 4.69
C VAL A 150 1.23 -3.53 4.44
N PRO A 151 1.89 -3.83 3.31
CA PRO A 151 2.52 -5.13 3.09
C PRO A 151 3.39 -5.56 4.26
N SER A 152 3.25 -6.82 4.68
CA SER A 152 3.89 -7.32 5.90
C SER A 152 5.42 -7.23 5.84
N CYS A 153 6.01 -7.49 4.66
CA CYS A 153 7.47 -7.36 4.47
C CYS A 153 7.96 -5.91 4.36
N ILE A 154 7.04 -4.95 4.19
CA ILE A 154 7.34 -3.53 4.39
C ILE A 154 7.32 -3.27 5.89
N HIS A 155 6.21 -3.54 6.58
CA HIS A 155 6.09 -3.30 8.03
C HIS A 155 7.23 -3.96 8.83
N THR A 156 7.50 -5.24 8.59
CA THR A 156 8.65 -5.97 9.14
C THR A 156 9.65 -6.23 7.99
N PRO A 157 10.78 -5.51 7.94
CA PRO A 157 11.76 -5.65 6.87
C PRO A 157 12.22 -7.10 6.67
N CYS A 158 12.50 -7.45 5.41
CA CYS A 158 13.05 -8.74 5.06
C CYS A 158 14.38 -9.01 5.76
N SER A 159 14.48 -10.17 6.41
CA SER A 159 15.77 -10.68 6.87
C SER A 159 16.57 -11.24 5.67
N PRO A 160 17.92 -11.21 5.73
CA PRO A 160 18.75 -11.90 4.75
C PRO A 160 18.41 -13.38 4.67
N ASP A 161 18.72 -14.02 3.54
CA ASP A 161 18.58 -15.46 3.42
C ASP A 161 19.43 -16.18 4.49
N PRO A 162 18.85 -17.10 5.27
CA PRO A 162 19.57 -17.74 6.38
C PRO A 162 20.69 -18.69 5.92
N ASN A 163 20.68 -19.13 4.66
CA ASN A 163 21.65 -20.05 4.10
C ASN A 163 22.76 -19.32 3.35
N THR A 164 22.41 -18.33 2.51
CA THR A 164 23.39 -17.60 1.69
C THR A 164 23.86 -16.30 2.35
N GLY A 165 23.10 -15.76 3.30
CA GLY A 165 23.32 -14.43 3.86
C GLY A 165 23.01 -13.30 2.85
N GLU A 166 22.41 -13.63 1.71
CA GLU A 166 22.11 -12.67 0.66
C GLU A 166 20.94 -11.77 1.05
N PRO A 167 20.99 -10.49 0.62
CA PRO A 167 19.95 -9.54 0.93
C PRO A 167 18.64 -9.90 0.22
N ARG A 168 17.53 -9.67 0.93
CA ARG A 168 16.19 -9.82 0.38
C ARG A 168 15.44 -8.51 0.48
N ILE A 169 14.64 -8.22 -0.54
CA ILE A 169 13.81 -7.03 -0.60
C ILE A 169 12.34 -7.43 -0.66
N CYS A 170 11.47 -6.57 -0.13
CA CYS A 170 10.04 -6.77 -0.22
C CYS A 170 9.60 -6.48 -1.66
N THR A 171 9.05 -7.49 -2.33
CA THR A 171 8.72 -7.46 -3.75
C THR A 171 7.24 -7.80 -3.94
N PRO A 172 6.52 -7.05 -4.79
CA PRO A 172 5.15 -7.39 -5.14
C PRO A 172 5.09 -8.65 -6.01
N SER A 173 4.01 -9.40 -5.88
CA SER A 173 3.71 -10.53 -6.72
C SER A 173 3.47 -10.08 -8.17
N LYS A 174 4.03 -10.85 -9.11
CA LYS A 174 3.72 -10.73 -10.55
C LYS A 174 2.48 -11.52 -10.96
N ASN A 175 1.86 -12.26 -10.02
CA ASN A 175 0.61 -12.98 -10.25
C ASN A 175 -0.56 -12.00 -10.28
N SER A 176 -1.21 -11.85 -11.44
CA SER A 176 -2.38 -10.99 -11.61
C SER A 176 -3.59 -11.42 -10.80
N ASP A 177 -3.67 -12.69 -10.39
CA ASP A 177 -4.78 -13.21 -9.59
C ASP A 177 -4.61 -12.87 -8.09
N GLU A 178 -3.40 -12.50 -7.68
CA GLU A 178 -3.05 -12.18 -6.29
C GLU A 178 -2.12 -10.95 -6.25
N PRO A 179 -2.57 -9.79 -6.78
CA PRO A 179 -1.73 -8.60 -6.93
C PRO A 179 -1.38 -7.98 -5.57
N TRP A 180 -2.15 -8.32 -4.53
CA TRP A 180 -1.96 -7.91 -3.15
C TRP A 180 -0.84 -8.67 -2.43
N LYS A 181 -0.31 -9.77 -3.01
CA LYS A 181 0.76 -10.55 -2.38
C LYS A 181 2.09 -9.80 -2.47
N TRP A 182 2.77 -9.73 -1.33
CA TRP A 182 4.16 -9.30 -1.23
C TRP A 182 4.97 -10.36 -0.51
N TYR A 183 6.22 -10.52 -0.91
CA TYR A 183 7.14 -11.45 -0.29
C TYR A 183 8.55 -10.91 -0.31
N CYS A 184 9.38 -11.44 0.59
CA CYS A 184 10.81 -11.21 0.53
C CYS A 184 11.39 -12.00 -0.64
N ALA A 185 11.99 -11.32 -1.61
CA ALA A 185 12.67 -11.95 -2.73
C ALA A 185 14.17 -11.61 -2.67
N GLU A 186 15.02 -12.49 -3.20
CA GLU A 186 16.42 -12.14 -3.44
C GLU A 186 16.49 -10.98 -4.42
N VAL A 187 17.50 -10.12 -4.24
CA VAL A 187 17.84 -9.11 -5.22
C VAL A 187 18.41 -9.84 -6.44
N LEU A 188 17.57 -10.11 -7.43
CA LEU A 188 18.03 -10.66 -8.69
C LEU A 188 18.86 -9.58 -9.39
N ASP A 189 20.12 -9.89 -9.67
CA ASP A 189 20.90 -9.12 -10.62
C ASP A 189 20.11 -9.06 -11.94
N PRO A 190 20.03 -7.89 -12.59
CA PRO A 190 19.32 -7.78 -13.85
C PRO A 190 20.08 -8.69 -14.81
N VAL A 191 19.39 -9.69 -15.35
CA VAL A 191 19.92 -10.54 -16.42
C VAL A 191 20.49 -9.59 -17.48
N GLU A 192 21.82 -9.64 -17.70
CA GLU A 192 22.45 -8.90 -18.79
C GLU A 192 21.65 -9.22 -20.05
N SER A 193 20.93 -8.22 -20.55
CA SER A 193 20.25 -8.33 -21.83
C SER A 193 21.33 -8.30 -22.90
N ASN A 194 21.83 -9.48 -23.24
CA ASN A 194 22.67 -9.71 -24.44
C ASN A 194 21.91 -9.32 -25.71
#